data_AF-A0A3D0D5I6-F1
#
_entry.id   AF-A0A3D0D5I6-F1
#
_cell.length_a   1.000
_cell.length_b   1.000
_cell.length_c   1.000
_cell.angle_alpha   90.00
_cell.angle_beta   90.00
_cell.angle_gamma   90.00
#
_symmetry.space_group_name_H-M   'P 1'
#
loop_
_entity.id
_entity.type
_entity.pdbx_description
1 polymer ?
#
loop_
_entity_poly.entity_id
_entity_poly.type
_entity_poly.pdbx_seq_one_letter_code
_entity_poly.pdbx_strand_id
1 'polypeptide(L)'
;MRWLVVAAVSGELAALREVFTATVPRTHLGWASFDRGEIAGQETGLLKCGVGKVNAAMATVQAIASYRPEAILTIGSAGALIPGLEPGDVILGEQVVQHDVGYVRAGTFIPTGVVVYEVGARGRQQTRFAADADLLARAEW
;
A
#
# COMPACT_ATOMS: atom_id res chain seq x y z
N MET A 1 -17.41 -6.39 2.20
CA MET A 1 -16.20 -5.54 2.16
C MET A 1 -15.42 -5.92 0.92
N ARG A 2 -14.84 -4.98 0.15
CA ARG A 2 -13.92 -5.27 -0.96
C ARG A 2 -12.50 -4.91 -0.58
N TRP A 3 -11.58 -5.86 -0.68
CA TRP A 3 -10.18 -5.64 -0.33
C TRP A 3 -9.35 -5.40 -1.59
N LEU A 4 -8.45 -4.43 -1.55
CA LEU A 4 -7.40 -4.26 -2.56
C LEU A 4 -6.05 -4.53 -1.92
N VAL A 5 -5.40 -5.62 -2.31
CA VAL A 5 -4.02 -5.92 -1.91
C VAL A 5 -3.07 -5.34 -2.95
N VAL A 6 -2.14 -4.50 -2.52
CA VAL A 6 -1.18 -3.78 -3.38
C VAL A 6 0.22 -4.27 -3.07
N ALA A 7 0.94 -4.67 -4.11
CA ALA A 7 2.34 -5.12 -4.02
C ALA A 7 3.18 -4.52 -5.16
N ALA A 8 4.49 -4.36 -4.95
CA ALA A 8 5.38 -3.75 -5.93
C ALA A 8 5.79 -4.74 -7.03
N VAL A 9 6.14 -5.97 -6.64
CA VAL A 9 6.65 -7.00 -7.55
C VAL A 9 5.82 -8.28 -7.51
N SER A 10 5.86 -9.07 -8.59
CA SER A 10 5.02 -10.28 -8.70
C SER A 10 5.31 -11.32 -7.62
N GLY A 11 6.56 -11.40 -7.14
CA GLY A 11 6.96 -12.33 -6.08
C GLY A 11 6.24 -12.08 -4.75
N GLU A 12 5.87 -10.83 -4.46
CA GLU A 12 5.15 -10.45 -3.24
C GLU A 12 3.67 -10.91 -3.26
N LEU A 13 3.13 -11.23 -4.45
CA LEU A 13 1.78 -11.77 -4.60
C LEU A 13 1.77 -13.30 -4.78
N ALA A 14 2.94 -13.94 -4.86
CA ALA A 14 3.04 -15.34 -5.23
C ALA A 14 2.23 -16.26 -4.29
N ALA A 15 2.45 -16.15 -2.98
CA ALA A 15 1.73 -16.94 -1.98
C ALA A 15 0.22 -16.66 -1.98
N LEU A 16 -0.19 -15.39 -2.12
CA LEU A 16 -1.61 -15.05 -2.19
C LEU A 16 -2.28 -15.64 -3.43
N ARG A 17 -1.55 -15.73 -4.55
CA ARG A 17 -2.09 -16.30 -5.79
C ARG A 17 -2.37 -17.80 -5.70
N GLU A 18 -1.70 -18.52 -4.81
CA GLU A 18 -1.96 -19.95 -4.59
C GLU A 18 -3.33 -20.19 -3.94
N VAL A 19 -3.80 -19.22 -3.14
CA VAL A 19 -5.10 -19.29 -2.46
C VAL A 19 -6.17 -18.38 -3.10
N PHE A 20 -5.81 -17.70 -4.18
CA PHE A 20 -6.68 -16.77 -4.90
C PHE A 20 -7.51 -17.48 -5.96
N THR A 21 -8.82 -17.31 -5.90
CA THR A 21 -9.74 -17.79 -6.93
C THR A 21 -10.13 -16.62 -7.84
N ALA A 22 -9.62 -16.60 -9.07
CA ALA A 22 -9.96 -15.57 -10.04
C ALA A 22 -11.44 -15.67 -10.46
N THR A 23 -12.18 -14.57 -10.36
CA THR A 23 -13.59 -14.50 -10.79
C THR A 23 -13.73 -13.88 -12.18
N VAL A 24 -12.69 -13.17 -12.65
CA VAL A 24 -12.63 -12.56 -13.98
C VAL A 24 -11.21 -12.66 -14.57
N PRO A 25 -11.06 -12.54 -15.89
CA PRO A 25 -9.74 -12.45 -16.52
C PRO A 25 -8.92 -11.29 -15.95
N ARG A 26 -7.61 -11.52 -15.77
CA ARG A 26 -6.65 -10.47 -15.41
C ARG A 26 -6.73 -9.31 -16.40
N THR A 27 -6.67 -8.10 -15.86
CA THR A 27 -6.60 -6.87 -16.66
C THR A 27 -5.33 -6.07 -16.35
N HIS A 28 -5.13 -5.01 -17.12
CA HIS A 28 -4.05 -4.06 -16.90
C HIS A 28 -4.62 -2.66 -16.66
N LEU A 29 -4.05 -1.96 -15.68
CA LEU A 29 -4.31 -0.56 -15.37
C LEU A 29 -3.05 0.24 -15.71
N GLY A 30 -2.86 0.53 -17.00
CA GLY A 30 -1.57 0.98 -17.53
C GLY A 30 -0.53 -0.15 -17.48
N TRP A 31 0.60 0.06 -16.81
CA TRP A 31 1.64 -0.98 -16.63
C TRP A 31 1.33 -1.95 -15.48
N ALA A 32 0.41 -1.58 -14.58
CA ALA A 32 0.08 -2.40 -13.43
C ALA A 32 -0.81 -3.58 -13.85
N SER A 33 -0.56 -4.76 -13.31
CA SER A 33 -1.45 -5.91 -13.51
C SER A 33 -2.45 -6.00 -12.37
N PHE A 34 -3.70 -6.28 -12.71
CA PHE A 34 -4.80 -6.31 -11.75
C PHE A 34 -5.63 -7.59 -11.92
N ASP A 35 -5.69 -8.39 -10.87
CA ASP A 35 -6.54 -9.58 -10.77
C ASP A 35 -7.73 -9.27 -9.86
N ARG A 36 -8.93 -9.78 -10.19
CA ARG A 36 -10.12 -9.70 -9.33
C ARG A 36 -10.68 -11.09 -9.10
N GLY A 37 -11.06 -11.35 -7.86
CA GLY A 37 -11.38 -12.68 -7.40
C GLY A 37 -11.70 -12.68 -5.92
N GLU A 38 -11.44 -13.83 -5.30
CA GLU A 38 -11.73 -14.06 -3.89
C GLU A 38 -10.57 -14.79 -3.22
N ILE A 39 -10.35 -14.51 -1.94
CA ILE A 39 -9.51 -15.30 -1.03
C ILE A 39 -10.41 -15.68 0.14
N ALA A 40 -10.58 -16.97 0.42
CA ALA A 40 -11.46 -17.44 1.51
C ALA A 40 -12.88 -16.82 1.48
N GLY A 41 -13.47 -16.63 0.29
CA GLY A 41 -14.79 -16.01 0.11
C GLY A 41 -14.83 -14.48 0.30
N GLN A 42 -13.70 -13.84 0.57
CA GLN A 42 -13.56 -12.39 0.68
C GLN A 42 -13.20 -11.81 -0.69
N GLU A 43 -14.08 -10.96 -1.25
CA GLU A 43 -13.84 -10.27 -2.52
C GLU A 43 -12.54 -9.46 -2.44
N THR A 44 -11.60 -9.80 -3.31
CA THR A 44 -10.22 -9.29 -3.26
C THR A 44 -9.71 -8.95 -4.66
N GLY A 45 -9.16 -7.75 -4.79
CA GLY A 45 -8.34 -7.33 -5.92
C GLY A 45 -6.85 -7.49 -5.59
N LEU A 46 -6.07 -8.11 -6.47
CA LEU A 46 -4.61 -8.17 -6.35
C LEU A 46 -3.98 -7.21 -7.38
N LEU A 47 -3.31 -6.17 -6.90
CA LEU A 47 -2.67 -5.16 -7.72
C LEU A 47 -1.14 -5.26 -7.61
N LYS A 48 -0.48 -5.55 -8.74
CA LYS A 48 0.98 -5.36 -8.86
C LYS A 48 1.24 -3.98 -9.45
N CYS A 49 1.71 -3.05 -8.63
CA CYS A 49 1.85 -1.64 -8.99
C CYS A 49 3.22 -1.27 -9.58
N GLY A 50 4.26 -2.06 -9.36
CA GLY A 50 5.64 -1.68 -9.69
C GLY A 50 6.33 -0.90 -8.57
N VAL A 51 7.66 -0.85 -8.60
CA VAL A 51 8.48 -0.23 -7.55
C VAL A 51 8.41 1.30 -7.63
N GLY A 52 8.33 1.96 -6.47
CA GLY A 52 8.43 3.41 -6.34
C GLY A 52 7.10 4.13 -6.15
N LYS A 53 7.15 5.31 -5.55
CA LYS A 53 5.96 6.06 -5.08
C LYS A 53 5.02 6.47 -6.21
N VAL A 54 5.57 6.92 -7.35
CA VAL A 54 4.78 7.31 -8.52
C VAL A 54 3.99 6.10 -9.06
N ASN A 55 4.67 4.96 -9.15
CA ASN A 55 4.06 3.72 -9.62
C ASN A 55 2.93 3.26 -8.70
N ALA A 56 3.21 3.20 -7.38
CA ALA A 56 2.22 2.85 -6.38
C ALA A 56 1.01 3.80 -6.39
N ALA A 57 1.24 5.11 -6.42
CA ALA A 57 0.16 6.11 -6.41
C ALA A 57 -0.72 6.01 -7.65
N MET A 58 -0.13 6.00 -8.85
CA MET A 58 -0.89 5.96 -10.10
C MET A 58 -1.68 4.67 -10.29
N ALA A 59 -1.09 3.52 -9.96
CA ALA A 59 -1.78 2.23 -10.05
C ALA A 59 -2.93 2.13 -9.03
N THR A 60 -2.69 2.58 -7.79
CA THR A 60 -3.70 2.53 -6.73
C THR A 60 -4.88 3.44 -7.03
N VAL A 61 -4.65 4.65 -7.56
CA VAL A 61 -5.75 5.55 -7.98
C VAL A 61 -6.60 4.92 -9.09
N GLN A 62 -5.97 4.30 -10.09
CA GLN A 62 -6.71 3.60 -11.15
C GLN A 62 -7.51 2.40 -10.63
N ALA A 63 -6.94 1.65 -9.69
CA ALA A 63 -7.65 0.55 -9.04
C ALA A 63 -8.81 1.06 -8.19
N ILE A 64 -8.64 2.14 -7.43
CA ILE A 64 -9.73 2.79 -6.68
C ILE A 64 -10.87 3.19 -7.61
N ALA A 65 -10.56 3.86 -8.73
CA ALA A 65 -11.57 4.33 -9.67
C ALA A 65 -12.39 3.20 -10.32
N SER A 66 -11.73 2.08 -10.66
CA SER A 66 -12.34 0.96 -11.38
C SER A 66 -12.94 -0.13 -10.49
N TYR A 67 -12.39 -0.33 -9.29
CA TYR A 67 -12.76 -1.43 -8.39
C TYR A 67 -13.49 -0.97 -7.11
N ARG A 68 -13.32 0.30 -6.70
CA ARG A 68 -13.95 0.88 -5.51
C ARG A 68 -13.78 -0.01 -4.26
N PRO A 69 -12.53 -0.31 -3.84
CA PRO A 69 -12.28 -1.08 -2.64
C PRO A 69 -12.74 -0.33 -1.40
N GLU A 70 -13.09 -1.09 -0.36
CA GLU A 70 -13.44 -0.59 0.97
C GLU A 70 -12.23 -0.60 1.92
N ALA A 71 -11.21 -1.42 1.63
CA ALA A 71 -9.90 -1.34 2.28
C ALA A 71 -8.76 -1.61 1.30
N ILE A 72 -7.60 -1.01 1.60
CA ILE A 72 -6.37 -1.20 0.87
C ILE A 72 -5.32 -1.75 1.83
N LEU A 73 -4.73 -2.89 1.48
CA LEU A 73 -3.64 -3.53 2.21
C LEU A 73 -2.39 -3.44 1.33
N THR A 74 -1.34 -2.78 1.81
CA THR A 74 -0.04 -2.83 1.13
C THR A 74 0.78 -3.95 1.75
N ILE A 75 1.28 -4.85 0.91
CA ILE A 75 2.17 -5.93 1.32
C ILE A 75 3.49 -5.86 0.54
N GLY A 76 4.53 -6.43 1.12
CA GLY A 76 5.82 -6.54 0.48
C GLY A 76 6.93 -6.85 1.46
N SER A 77 8.15 -6.85 0.95
CA SER A 77 9.36 -6.98 1.78
C SER A 77 9.86 -5.60 2.25
N ALA A 78 10.50 -5.55 3.41
CA ALA A 78 11.08 -4.32 3.96
C ALA A 78 12.44 -4.59 4.62
N GLY A 79 13.29 -3.56 4.69
CA GLY A 79 14.54 -3.61 5.44
C GLY A 79 14.32 -3.19 6.89
N ALA A 80 14.83 -3.99 7.84
CA ALA A 80 14.74 -3.68 9.26
C ALA A 80 15.64 -2.51 9.66
N LEU A 81 15.06 -1.55 10.40
CA LEU A 81 15.80 -0.48 11.08
C LEU A 81 15.86 -0.68 12.59
N ILE A 82 15.02 -1.58 13.12
CA ILE A 82 14.94 -1.91 14.54
C ILE A 82 15.85 -3.12 14.78
N PRO A 83 16.79 -3.05 15.74
CA PRO A 83 17.60 -4.19 16.12
C PRO A 83 16.72 -5.37 16.59
N GLY A 84 17.10 -6.59 16.22
CA GLY A 84 16.42 -7.82 16.66
C GLY A 84 15.31 -8.32 15.74
N LEU A 85 15.00 -7.63 14.64
CA LEU A 85 14.16 -8.19 13.58
C LEU A 85 14.97 -9.09 12.65
N GLU A 86 14.43 -10.26 12.33
CA GLU A 86 15.05 -11.27 11.47
C GLU A 86 14.30 -11.39 10.12
N PRO A 87 14.97 -11.85 9.05
CA PRO A 87 14.29 -12.16 7.79
C PRO A 87 13.17 -13.18 8.00
N GLY A 88 11.95 -12.79 7.65
CA GLY A 88 10.74 -13.60 7.85
C GLY A 88 9.80 -13.05 8.91
N ASP A 89 10.28 -12.14 9.77
CA ASP A 89 9.40 -11.44 10.71
C ASP A 89 8.35 -10.62 9.96
N VAL A 90 7.11 -10.76 10.40
CA VAL A 90 5.98 -9.98 9.89
C VAL A 90 5.83 -8.72 10.73
N ILE A 91 5.76 -7.58 10.06
CA ILE A 91 5.55 -6.28 10.70
C ILE A 91 4.27 -5.64 10.16
N LEU A 92 3.54 -4.94 11.04
CA LEU A 92 2.46 -4.05 10.62
C LEU A 92 2.88 -2.61 10.84
N GLY A 93 2.76 -1.81 9.78
CA GLY A 93 3.04 -0.38 9.85
C GLY A 93 1.87 0.36 10.47
N GLU A 94 1.99 0.77 11.73
CA GLU A 94 0.99 1.65 12.37
C GLU A 94 0.98 3.05 11.74
N GLN A 95 2.14 3.51 11.27
CA GLN A 95 2.32 4.80 10.62
C GLN A 95 3.33 4.71 9.49
N VAL A 96 3.09 5.46 8.42
CA VAL A 96 4.04 5.62 7.31
C VAL A 96 4.43 7.08 7.12
N VAL A 97 5.66 7.28 6.65
CA VAL A 97 6.24 8.59 6.33
C VAL A 97 6.94 8.53 4.97
N GLN A 98 6.99 9.67 4.27
CA GLN A 98 7.92 9.82 3.16
C GLN A 98 9.24 10.42 3.68
N HIS A 99 10.19 9.56 4.02
CA HIS A 99 11.41 9.93 4.75
C HIS A 99 12.38 10.85 3.98
N ASP A 100 12.24 10.89 2.66
CA ASP A 100 13.04 11.62 1.67
C ASP A 100 12.36 12.93 1.20
N VAL A 101 11.19 13.30 1.76
CA VAL A 101 10.51 14.56 1.41
C VAL A 101 10.92 15.67 2.37
N GLY A 102 11.76 16.57 1.87
CA GLY A 102 12.29 17.69 2.61
C GLY A 102 13.32 18.47 1.80
N TYR A 103 14.11 19.29 2.49
CA TYR A 103 15.22 20.04 1.88
C TYR A 103 16.45 20.02 2.79
N VAL A 104 17.63 20.25 2.22
CA VAL A 104 18.89 20.32 2.98
C VAL A 104 19.21 21.78 3.28
N ARG A 105 19.51 22.10 4.55
CA ARG A 105 19.97 23.42 4.99
C ARG A 105 21.15 23.24 5.92
N ALA A 106 22.27 23.92 5.62
CA ALA A 106 23.51 23.84 6.40
C ALA A 106 23.96 22.39 6.69
N GLY A 107 23.91 21.52 5.68
CA GLY A 107 24.32 20.11 5.79
C GLY A 107 23.33 19.18 6.51
N THR A 108 22.18 19.69 6.95
CA THR A 108 21.15 18.90 7.65
C THR A 108 19.90 18.73 6.79
N PHE A 109 19.36 17.52 6.71
CA PHE A 109 18.07 17.26 6.07
C PHE A 109 16.92 17.68 6.99
N ILE A 110 16.02 18.52 6.48
CA ILE A 110 14.84 19.01 7.18
C ILE A 110 13.60 18.36 6.55
N PRO A 111 12.97 17.37 7.20
CA PRO A 111 11.77 16.72 6.68
C PRO A 111 10.59 17.69 6.73
N THR A 112 9.90 17.86 5.60
CA THR A 112 8.70 18.70 5.51
C THR A 112 7.43 17.87 5.46
N GLY A 113 7.50 16.59 5.08
CA GLY A 113 6.30 15.83 4.74
C GLY A 113 5.61 16.40 3.50
N VAL A 114 4.34 16.09 3.31
CA VAL A 114 3.56 16.48 2.13
C VAL A 114 2.36 17.34 2.51
N VAL A 115 1.89 18.17 1.59
CA VAL A 115 0.64 18.91 1.78
C VAL A 115 -0.51 18.05 1.26
N VAL A 116 -1.44 17.73 2.14
CA VAL A 116 -2.66 16.99 1.83
C VAL A 116 -3.79 17.98 1.63
N TYR A 117 -4.54 17.81 0.55
CA TYR A 117 -5.69 18.64 0.22
C TYR A 117 -6.96 17.81 0.35
N GLU A 118 -7.89 18.28 1.18
CA GLU A 118 -9.27 17.79 1.16
C GLU A 118 -10.12 18.69 0.25
N VAL A 119 -11.11 18.11 -0.41
CA VAL A 119 -11.97 18.85 -1.35
C VAL A 119 -12.68 19.97 -0.59
N GLY A 120 -12.42 21.22 -1.01
CA GLY A 120 -12.99 22.42 -0.37
C GLY A 120 -12.27 22.89 0.89
N ALA A 121 -11.17 22.24 1.30
CA ALA A 121 -10.40 22.61 2.48
C ALA A 121 -9.06 23.28 2.12
N ARG A 122 -8.46 23.96 3.11
CA ARG A 122 -7.06 24.42 3.01
C ARG A 122 -6.12 23.22 3.12
N GLY A 123 -5.04 23.25 2.35
CA GLY A 123 -4.00 22.23 2.42
C GLY A 123 -3.39 22.14 3.82
N ARG A 124 -3.24 20.91 4.33
CA ARG A 124 -2.61 20.63 5.62
C ARG A 124 -1.27 19.94 5.39
N GLN A 125 -0.21 20.45 6.00
CA GLN A 125 1.08 19.77 6.02
C GLN A 125 0.97 18.53 6.92
N GLN A 126 1.35 17.38 6.37
CA GLN A 126 1.28 16.09 7.04
C GLN A 126 2.55 15.28 6.78
N THR A 127 3.20 14.87 7.87
CA THR A 127 4.45 14.09 7.81
C THR A 127 4.21 12.61 8.03
N ARG A 128 3.18 12.27 8.82
CA ARG A 128 2.83 10.89 9.22
C ARG A 128 1.41 10.56 8.78
N PHE A 129 1.24 9.37 8.23
CA PHE A 129 -0.06 8.82 7.87
C PHE A 129 -0.30 7.60 8.74
N ALA A 130 -1.31 7.63 9.59
CA ALA A 130 -1.69 6.50 10.40
C ALA A 130 -2.41 5.45 9.54
N ALA A 131 -2.15 4.18 9.82
CA ALA A 131 -2.99 3.10 9.34
C ALA A 131 -4.36 3.13 10.04
N ASP A 132 -5.34 2.47 9.44
CA ASP A 132 -6.68 2.37 9.98
C ASP A 132 -6.68 1.54 11.28
N ALA A 133 -7.19 2.12 12.37
CA ALA A 133 -7.15 1.50 13.69
C ALA A 133 -8.00 0.21 13.77
N ASP A 134 -9.11 0.14 13.04
CA ASP A 134 -9.98 -1.04 13.02
C ASP A 134 -9.33 -2.17 12.24
N LEU A 135 -8.58 -1.86 11.16
CA LEU A 135 -7.79 -2.86 10.45
C LEU A 135 -6.62 -3.36 11.29
N LEU A 136 -5.93 -2.48 12.03
CA LEU A 136 -4.86 -2.89 12.94
C LEU A 136 -5.37 -3.81 14.05
N ALA A 137 -6.53 -3.48 14.65
CA ALA A 137 -7.13 -4.31 15.71
C ALA A 137 -7.60 -5.70 15.23
N ARG A 138 -7.84 -5.87 13.92
CA ARG A 138 -8.21 -7.16 13.31
C ARG A 138 -7.04 -8.08 13.04
N ALA A 139 -5.81 -7.56 13.03
CA ALA A 139 -4.64 -8.42 13.03
C ALA A 139 -4.55 -9.04 14.42
N GLU A 140 -5.09 -10.25 14.58
CA GLU A 140 -4.92 -11.04 15.79
C GLU A 140 -3.43 -11.45 15.86
N TRP A 141 -2.71 -10.97 16.88
CA TRP A 141 -1.33 -11.35 17.17
C TRP A 141 -1.28 -12.23 18.41
#